data_AF-A0A955HLF7-F1
#
_entry.id   AF-A0A955HLF7-F1
#
_cell.length_a   1.000
_cell.length_b   1.000
_cell.length_c   1.000
_cell.angle_alpha   90.00
_cell.angle_beta   90.00
_cell.angle_gamma   90.00
#
_symmetry.space_group_name_H-M   'P 1'
#
loop_
_entity.id
_entity.type
_entity.pdbx_description
1 polymer ?
#
loop_
_entity_poly.entity_id
_entity_poly.type
_entity_poly.pdbx_seq_one_letter_code
_entity_poly.pdbx_strand_id
1 'polypeptide(L)' 'MIPSAHLATSTTVNFSLSSGVQLAFLFLAAFYIIFSGILYYHWQQYGTDKSVTWFTLLAYIATTVPLMIALGVLALIV' A
#
# COMPACT_ATOMS: atom_id res chain seq x y z
N MET A 1 -55.09 16.54 -3.42
CA MET A 1 -53.94 15.62 -3.54
C MET A 1 -52.70 16.39 -3.14
N ILE A 2 -52.06 16.05 -2.01
CA ILE A 2 -50.83 16.71 -1.55
C ILE A 2 -49.63 15.92 -2.08
N PRO A 3 -48.63 16.54 -2.73
CA PRO A 3 -47.45 15.83 -3.22
C PRO A 3 -46.66 15.24 -2.05
N SER A 4 -46.42 13.93 -2.07
CA SER A 4 -45.52 13.27 -1.14
C SER A 4 -44.08 13.67 -1.44
N ALA A 5 -43.53 14.55 -0.63
CA ALA A 5 -42.12 14.92 -0.68
C ALA A 5 -41.26 13.69 -0.38
N HIS A 6 -40.54 13.19 -1.39
CA HIS A 6 -39.53 12.16 -1.20
C HIS A 6 -38.36 12.78 -0.44
N LEU A 7 -38.23 12.44 0.85
CA LEU A 7 -37.09 12.83 1.67
C LEU A 7 -35.84 12.16 1.09
N ALA A 8 -34.97 12.96 0.48
CA ALA A 8 -33.65 12.50 0.07
C ALA A 8 -32.89 12.05 1.33
N THR A 9 -32.68 10.74 1.45
CA THR A 9 -31.93 10.17 2.57
C THR A 9 -30.45 10.40 2.27
N SER A 10 -29.87 11.43 2.89
CA SER A 10 -28.44 11.68 2.82
C SER A 10 -27.71 10.65 3.69
N THR A 11 -27.11 9.64 3.06
CA THR A 11 -26.27 8.67 3.75
C THR A 11 -25.04 9.37 4.29
N THR A 12 -24.96 9.54 5.61
CA THR A 12 -23.80 10.12 6.28
C THR A 12 -22.72 9.05 6.36
N VAL A 13 -21.65 9.20 5.58
CA VAL A 13 -20.48 8.32 5.65
C VAL A 13 -19.66 8.72 6.88
N ASN A 14 -19.80 7.96 7.96
CA ASN A 14 -18.97 8.14 9.15
C ASN A 14 -17.63 7.43 8.94
N PHE A 15 -16.61 8.18 8.54
CA PHE A 15 -15.26 7.67 8.38
C PHE A 15 -14.47 7.85 9.69
N SER A 16 -14.08 6.74 10.31
CA SER A 16 -13.27 6.77 11.53
C SER A 16 -11.78 6.85 11.18
N LEU A 17 -10.98 7.49 12.06
CA LEU A 17 -9.53 7.51 11.92
C LEU A 17 -8.95 6.09 11.86
N SER A 18 -9.48 5.16 12.66
CA SER A 18 -9.07 3.74 12.66
C SER A 18 -9.26 3.10 11.28
N SER A 19 -10.41 3.32 10.63
CA SER A 19 -10.66 2.84 9.26
C SER A 19 -9.67 3.41 8.25
N GLY A 20 -9.27 4.68 8.41
CA GLY A 20 -8.24 5.29 7.57
C GLY A 20 -6.85 4.71 7.77
N VAL A 21 -6.45 4.43 9.01
CA VAL A 21 -5.16 3.78 9.32
C VAL A 21 -5.13 2.37 8.76
N GLN A 22 -6.21 1.59 8.91
CA GLN A 22 -6.31 0.24 8.36
C GLN A 22 -6.25 0.25 6.82
N LEU A 23 -6.92 1.22 6.18
CA LEU A 23 -6.86 1.37 4.72
C LEU A 23 -5.44 1.73 4.25
N ALA A 24 -4.75 2.63 4.94
CA ALA A 24 -3.36 2.98 4.64
C ALA A 24 -2.41 1.78 4.79
N PHE A 25 -2.59 0.98 5.84
CA PHE A 25 -1.86 -0.27 6.02
C PHE A 25 -2.06 -1.23 4.85
N LEU A 26 -3.30 -1.45 4.41
CA LEU A 26 -3.60 -2.33 3.27
C LEU A 26 -2.97 -1.83 1.97
N PHE A 27 -3.00 -0.52 1.70
CA PHE A 27 -2.35 0.05 0.52
C PHE A 27 -0.83 -0.11 0.55
N LEU A 28 -0.20 0.16 1.69
CA LEU A 28 1.24 -0.04 1.84
C LEU A 28 1.63 -1.52 1.70
N ALA A 29 0.81 -2.44 2.22
CA ALA A 29 1.04 -3.87 2.10
C ALA A 29 0.89 -4.34 0.64
N ALA A 30 -0.12 -3.87 -0.08
CA ALA A 30 -0.29 -4.15 -1.50
C ALA A 30 0.91 -3.61 -2.31
N PHE A 31 1.36 -2.39 -2.02
CA PHE A 31 2.53 -1.81 -2.66
C PHE A 31 3.80 -2.63 -2.39
N TYR A 32 3.99 -3.09 -1.15
CA TYR A 32 5.10 -3.96 -0.78
C TYR A 32 5.13 -5.26 -1.59
N ILE A 33 3.97 -5.91 -1.72
CA ILE A 33 3.83 -7.17 -2.44
C ILE A 33 4.18 -6.98 -3.92
N ILE A 34 3.61 -5.96 -4.56
CA ILE A 34 3.87 -5.66 -5.99
C ILE A 34 5.36 -5.35 -6.19
N PHE A 35 5.93 -4.47 -5.36
CA PHE A 35 7.33 -4.10 -5.45
C PHE A 35 8.25 -5.31 -5.29
N SER A 36 7.95 -6.20 -4.33
CA SER A 36 8.70 -7.44 -4.12
C SER A 36 8.66 -8.36 -5.35
N GLY A 37 7.49 -8.47 -6.00
CA GLY A 37 7.36 -9.23 -7.24
C GLY A 37 8.21 -8.66 -8.39
N ILE A 38 8.21 -7.33 -8.56
CA ILE A 38 9.04 -6.64 -9.57
C ILE A 38 10.53 -6.87 -9.30
N LEU A 39 10.93 -6.80 -8.03
CA LEU A 39 12.32 -7.00 -7.63
C LEU A 39 12.77 -8.44 -7.86
N TYR A 40 11.92 -9.42 -7.53
CA TYR A 40 12.16 -10.82 -7.80
C TYR A 40 12.36 -11.08 -9.30
N TYR A 41 11.49 -10.51 -10.15
CA TYR A 41 11.65 -10.60 -11.59
C TYR A 41 12.98 -10.01 -12.06
N HIS A 42 13.36 -8.82 -11.57
CA HIS A 42 14.64 -8.21 -11.94
C HIS A 42 15.83 -9.05 -11.51
N TRP A 43 15.77 -9.65 -10.33
CA TRP A 43 16.82 -10.52 -9.82
C TRP A 43 16.99 -11.76 -10.71
N GLN A 44 15.89 -12.40 -11.10
CA GLN A 44 15.94 -13.60 -11.95
C GLN A 44 16.40 -13.29 -13.38
N GLN A 45 15.89 -12.21 -13.97
CA GLN A 45 16.13 -11.90 -15.37
C GLN A 45 17.48 -11.20 -15.61
N TYR A 46 17.92 -10.35 -14.67
CA TYR A 46 19.08 -9.47 -14.85
C TYR A 46 20.17 -9.67 -13.78
N GLY A 47 20.03 -10.65 -12.88
CA GLY A 47 20.97 -10.90 -11.78
C GLY A 47 22.38 -11.32 -12.21
N THR A 48 22.60 -11.62 -13.49
CA THR A 48 23.94 -11.89 -14.05
C THR A 48 24.69 -10.62 -14.47
N ASP A 49 23.97 -9.51 -14.68
CA ASP A 49 24.58 -8.21 -14.98
C ASP A 49 24.91 -7.50 -13.65
N LYS A 50 26.20 -7.26 -13.42
CA LYS A 50 26.71 -6.63 -12.20
C LYS A 50 26.18 -5.21 -12.01
N SER A 51 26.00 -4.44 -13.09
CA SER A 51 25.49 -3.08 -13.03
C SER A 51 24.03 -3.08 -12.59
N VAL A 52 23.20 -3.88 -13.29
CA VAL A 52 21.77 -3.98 -12.99
C VAL A 52 21.53 -4.51 -11.58
N THR A 53 22.28 -5.53 -11.18
CA THR A 53 22.21 -6.12 -9.83
C THR A 53 22.46 -5.09 -8.74
N TRP A 54 23.46 -4.22 -8.90
CA TRP A 54 23.75 -3.16 -7.92
C TRP A 54 22.60 -2.15 -7.81
N PHE A 55 22.03 -1.72 -8.94
CA PHE A 55 20.87 -0.84 -8.93
C PHE A 55 19.65 -1.51 -8.30
N THR A 56 19.39 -2.78 -8.61
CA THR A 56 18.30 -3.55 -7.99
C THR A 56 18.48 -3.66 -6.47
N LEU A 57 19.71 -3.91 -6.00
CA LEU A 57 20.00 -3.99 -4.56
C LEU A 57 19.81 -2.64 -3.85
N LEU A 58 20.26 -1.55 -4.48
CA LEU A 58 20.07 -0.21 -3.95
C LEU A 58 18.57 0.16 -3.90
N ALA A 59 17.83 -0.13 -4.97
CA ALA A 59 16.40 0.09 -5.02
C ALA A 59 15.67 -0.73 -3.95
N TYR A 60 16.07 -1.98 -3.74
CA TYR A 60 15.55 -2.83 -2.66
C TYR A 60 15.73 -2.17 -1.30
N ILE A 61 16.95 -1.80 -0.92
CA ILE A 61 17.24 -1.21 0.39
C ILE A 61 16.51 0.12 0.56
N ALA A 62 16.55 1.00 -0.45
CA ALA A 62 15.98 2.34 -0.39
C ALA A 62 14.44 2.35 -0.28
N THR A 63 13.76 1.28 -0.71
CA THR A 63 12.29 1.23 -0.72
C THR A 63 11.73 0.20 0.26
N THR A 64 12.25 -1.02 0.27
CA THR A 64 11.75 -2.11 1.13
C THR A 64 12.02 -1.83 2.60
N VAL A 65 13.18 -1.30 2.96
CA VAL A 65 13.48 -1.03 4.39
C VAL A 65 12.55 0.04 4.97
N PRO A 66 12.38 1.23 4.37
CA PRO A 66 11.41 2.21 4.88
C PRO A 66 9.97 1.70 4.89
N LEU A 67 9.57 0.94 3.87
CA LEU A 67 8.22 0.42 3.75
C LEU A 67 7.93 -0.66 4.82
N MET A 68 8.89 -1.53 5.10
CA MET A 68 8.79 -2.53 6.17
C MET A 68 8.74 -1.87 7.56
N ILE A 69 9.48 -0.79 7.78
CA ILE A 69 9.39 -0.01 9.01
C ILE A 69 7.98 0.60 9.14
N ALA A 70 7.48 1.24 8.09
CA ALA A 70 6.14 1.84 8.10
C ALA A 70 5.04 0.80 8.35
N LEU A 71 5.09 -0.34 7.66
CA LEU A 71 4.16 -1.46 7.86
C LEU A 71 4.27 -2.05 9.27
N GLY A 72 5.48 -2.23 9.79
CA GLY A 72 5.71 -2.72 11.14
C GLY A 72 5.12 -1.79 12.20
N VAL A 73 5.35 -0.48 12.08
CA VAL A 73 4.76 0.52 12.98
C VAL A 73 3.24 0.48 12.90
N LEU A 74 2.67 0.50 11.70
CA LEU A 74 1.21 0.47 11.51
C LEU A 74 0.58 -0.83 12.03
N ALA A 75 1.26 -1.97 11.88
CA ALA A 75 0.77 -3.26 12.37
C ALA A 75 0.61 -3.32 13.90
N LEU A 76 1.28 -2.45 14.65
CA LEU A 76 1.12 -2.36 16.11
C LEU A 76 -0.11 -1.54 16.54
N ILE A 77 -0.72 -0.82 15.59
CA ILE A 77 -1.82 0.13 15.85
C ILE A 77 -3.11 -0.23 15.12
N VAL A 78 -3.03 -1.09 14.09
CA VAL A 78 -4.17 -1.61 13.32
C VAL A 78 -4.84 -2.77 14.03
#